data_AF-A0A3B8VG76-F1
#
_entry.id   AF-A0A3B8VG76-F1
#
_cell.length_a   1.000
_cell.length_b   1.000
_cell.length_c   1.000
_cell.angle_alpha   90.00
_cell.angle_beta   90.00
_cell.angle_gamma   90.00
#
_symmetry.space_group_name_H-M   'P 1'
#
loop_
_entity.id
_entity.type
_entity.pdbx_description
1 polymer ?
#
loop_
_entity_poly.entity_id
_entity_poly.type
_entity_poly.pdbx_seq_one_letter_code
_entity_poly.pdbx_strand_id
1 'polypeptide(L)'
;MKITAKVVLLFLITFLFGVTVGYFLNDPVSKMLKEAEKAEMRDRGPQEREHREMRMRDYMVNELGLSQDQTEPFFEATRNSRRVMRDIMTQTREESTRKIRAEVDSLNVILTEILSEEQLEKWDKMQQMYRHQRGPGNENGPGPRP
;
A
#
# COMPACT_ATOMS: atom_id res chain seq x y z
N MET A 1 -25.75 0.45 38.94
CA MET A 1 -24.27 0.43 38.84
C MET A 1 -23.64 -0.90 38.37
N LYS A 2 -24.39 -1.91 37.87
CA LYS A 2 -23.81 -3.22 37.44
C LYS A 2 -23.58 -3.36 35.93
N ILE A 3 -24.15 -2.48 35.11
CA ILE A 3 -24.13 -2.58 33.64
C ILE A 3 -22.86 -1.97 33.07
N THR A 4 -22.41 -0.83 33.60
CA THR A 4 -21.18 -0.14 33.18
C THR A 4 -19.92 -1.00 33.36
N ALA A 5 -19.81 -1.76 34.44
CA ALA A 5 -18.67 -2.65 34.67
C ALA A 5 -18.56 -3.79 33.63
N LYS A 6 -19.71 -4.32 33.16
CA LYS A 6 -19.73 -5.40 32.15
C LYS A 6 -19.33 -4.89 30.76
N VAL A 7 -19.74 -3.67 30.42
CA VAL A 7 -19.40 -3.05 29.13
C VAL A 7 -17.90 -2.72 29.08
N VAL A 8 -17.34 -2.18 30.17
CA VAL A 8 -15.89 -1.91 30.27
C VAL A 8 -15.08 -3.20 30.19
N LEU A 9 -15.53 -4.28 30.84
CA LEU A 9 -14.85 -5.58 30.78
C LEU A 9 -14.86 -6.20 29.38
N LEU A 10 -16.00 -6.13 28.67
CA LEU A 10 -16.09 -6.58 27.27
C LEU A 10 -15.11 -5.82 26.39
N PHE A 11 -15.04 -4.49 26.54
CA PHE A 11 -14.15 -3.65 25.76
C PHE A 11 -12.68 -4.03 25.97
N LEU A 12 -12.26 -4.24 27.22
CA LEU A 12 -10.91 -4.68 27.57
C LEU A 12 -10.55 -6.05 26.97
N ILE A 13 -11.50 -7.01 26.96
CA ILE A 13 -11.27 -8.33 26.38
C ILE A 13 -11.09 -8.22 24.86
N THR A 14 -11.96 -7.48 24.15
CA THR A 14 -11.79 -7.26 22.70
C THR A 14 -10.50 -6.51 22.37
N PHE A 15 -10.11 -5.54 23.20
CA PHE A 15 -8.87 -4.78 23.01
C PHE A 15 -7.64 -5.68 23.18
N LEU A 16 -7.60 -6.49 24.25
CA LEU A 16 -6.51 -7.44 24.49
C LEU A 16 -6.43 -8.52 23.40
N PHE A 17 -7.58 -9.00 22.91
CA PHE A 17 -7.64 -9.95 21.80
C PHE A 17 -7.14 -9.33 20.49
N GLY A 18 -7.49 -8.07 20.21
CA GLY A 18 -6.98 -7.32 19.06
C GLY A 18 -5.46 -7.11 19.12
N VAL A 19 -4.91 -6.79 20.30
CA VAL A 19 -3.47 -6.60 20.51
C VAL A 19 -2.71 -7.92 20.34
N THR A 20 -3.21 -9.04 20.88
CA THR A 20 -2.55 -10.35 20.73
C THR A 20 -2.58 -10.86 19.29
N VAL A 21 -3.70 -10.72 18.58
CA VAL A 21 -3.80 -11.07 17.15
C VAL A 21 -2.89 -10.16 16.30
N GLY A 22 -2.85 -8.86 16.61
CA GLY A 22 -1.95 -7.91 15.93
C GLY A 22 -0.46 -8.23 16.13
N TYR A 23 -0.08 -8.71 17.33
CA TYR A 23 1.30 -9.09 17.63
C TYR A 23 1.72 -10.36 16.88
N PHE A 24 0.85 -11.37 16.79
CA PHE A 24 1.14 -12.62 16.06
C PHE A 24 1.15 -12.45 14.53
N LEU A 25 0.38 -11.52 13.97
CA LEU A 25 0.42 -11.22 12.53
C LEU A 25 1.58 -10.32 12.11
N ASN A 26 2.27 -9.70 13.07
CA ASN A 26 3.45 -8.87 12.85
C ASN A 26 4.75 -9.65 13.11
N ASP A 27 4.74 -10.96 12.87
CA ASP A 27 5.91 -11.83 13.04
C ASP A 27 7.05 -11.36 12.10
N PRO A 28 8.22 -10.97 12.63
CA PRO A 28 9.37 -10.57 11.83
C PRO A 28 9.83 -11.63 10.83
N VAL A 29 9.59 -12.91 11.10
CA VAL A 29 9.93 -14.02 10.17
C VAL A 29 9.09 -13.93 8.89
N SER A 30 7.81 -13.58 9.00
CA SER A 30 6.93 -13.40 7.84
C SER A 30 7.33 -12.21 6.96
N LYS A 31 7.92 -11.17 7.56
CA LYS A 31 8.44 -10.00 6.84
C LYS A 31 9.75 -10.34 6.14
N MET A 32 10.67 -11.05 6.81
CA MET A 32 11.92 -11.51 6.21
C MET A 32 11.69 -12.45 5.03
N LEU A 33 10.73 -13.38 5.12
CA LEU A 33 10.38 -14.26 4.01
C LEU A 33 9.83 -13.47 2.81
N LYS A 34 8.95 -12.49 3.04
CA LYS A 34 8.41 -11.62 1.98
C LYS A 34 9.46 -10.68 1.37
N GLU A 35 10.41 -10.22 2.16
CA GLU A 35 11.53 -9.38 1.67
C GLU A 35 12.55 -10.20 0.88
N ALA A 36 12.87 -11.42 1.32
CA ALA A 36 13.72 -12.35 0.59
C ALA A 36 13.09 -12.74 -0.76
N GLU A 37 11.78 -13.04 -0.78
CA GLU A 37 11.04 -13.35 -2.01
C GLU A 37 11.01 -12.14 -2.97
N LYS A 38 10.84 -10.92 -2.45
CA LYS A 38 10.91 -9.68 -3.24
C LYS A 38 12.31 -9.37 -3.77
N ALA A 39 13.36 -9.66 -2.99
CA ALA A 39 14.74 -9.47 -3.39
C ALA A 39 15.11 -10.44 -4.51
N GLU A 40 14.71 -11.70 -4.39
CA GLU A 40 14.90 -12.74 -5.41
C GLU A 40 14.16 -12.40 -6.71
N MET A 41 12.95 -11.85 -6.64
CA MET A 41 12.23 -11.36 -7.83
C MET A 41 12.87 -10.12 -8.48
N ARG A 42 13.61 -9.31 -7.72
CA ARG A 42 14.30 -8.10 -8.23
C ARG A 42 15.58 -8.44 -8.98
N ASP A 43 16.22 -9.55 -8.64
CA ASP A 43 17.50 -10.00 -9.20
C ASP A 43 17.36 -10.85 -10.48
N ARG A 44 16.12 -11.21 -10.85
CA ARG A 44 15.83 -11.86 -12.13
C ARG A 44 16.15 -10.93 -13.29
N GLY A 45 17.22 -11.27 -14.00
CA GLY A 45 17.74 -10.51 -15.14
C GLY A 45 16.73 -10.34 -16.28
N PRO A 46 16.97 -9.39 -17.20
CA PRO A 46 16.06 -9.07 -18.30
C PRO A 46 15.67 -10.29 -19.16
N GLN A 47 16.58 -11.26 -19.33
CA GLN A 47 16.32 -12.51 -20.05
C GLN A 47 15.24 -13.39 -19.39
N GLU A 48 15.21 -13.46 -18.07
CA GLU A 48 14.22 -14.29 -17.36
C GLU A 48 12.82 -13.67 -17.40
N ARG A 49 12.76 -12.33 -17.47
CA ARG A 49 11.50 -11.59 -17.66
C ARG A 49 10.92 -11.87 -19.05
N GLU A 50 11.74 -11.80 -20.09
CA GLU A 50 11.33 -12.07 -21.46
C GLU A 50 10.82 -13.52 -21.61
N HIS A 51 11.55 -14.50 -21.08
CA HIS A 51 11.10 -15.89 -21.08
C HIS A 51 9.80 -16.11 -20.31
N ARG A 52 9.60 -15.40 -19.19
CA ARG A 52 8.35 -15.47 -18.44
C ARG A 52 7.19 -14.88 -19.24
N GLU A 53 7.41 -13.76 -19.92
CA GLU A 53 6.40 -13.12 -20.76
C GLU A 53 5.99 -14.01 -21.94
N MET A 54 6.95 -14.65 -22.61
CA MET A 54 6.68 -15.62 -23.66
C MET A 54 5.87 -16.81 -23.14
N ARG A 55 6.27 -17.42 -22.01
CA ARG A 55 5.51 -18.54 -21.42
C ARG A 55 4.07 -18.16 -21.05
N MET A 56 3.87 -16.96 -20.52
CA MET A 56 2.52 -16.46 -20.20
C MET A 56 1.70 -16.22 -21.47
N ARG A 57 2.34 -15.71 -22.53
CA ARG A 57 1.71 -15.51 -23.83
C ARG A 57 1.21 -16.82 -24.40
N ASP A 58 2.08 -17.83 -24.45
CA ASP A 58 1.77 -19.16 -24.99
C ASP A 58 0.67 -19.84 -24.18
N TYR A 59 0.73 -19.73 -22.85
CA TYR A 59 -0.32 -20.23 -21.97
C TYR A 59 -1.69 -19.59 -22.30
N MET A 60 -1.75 -18.26 -22.44
CA MET A 60 -3.00 -17.56 -22.75
C MET A 60 -3.53 -17.88 -24.15
N VAL A 61 -2.66 -18.02 -25.16
CA VAL A 61 -3.08 -18.42 -26.52
C VAL A 61 -3.74 -19.79 -26.49
N ASN A 62 -3.13 -20.75 -25.78
CA ASN A 62 -3.63 -22.11 -25.68
C ASN A 62 -4.93 -22.19 -24.85
N GLU A 63 -4.97 -21.54 -23.69
CA GLU A 63 -6.12 -21.56 -22.78
C GLU A 63 -7.37 -20.92 -23.41
N LEU A 64 -7.18 -19.82 -24.14
CA LEU A 64 -8.27 -19.11 -24.80
C LEU A 64 -8.58 -19.63 -26.21
N GLY A 65 -7.77 -20.56 -26.72
CA GLY A 65 -7.91 -21.10 -28.08
C GLY A 65 -7.80 -20.02 -29.17
N LEU A 66 -6.90 -19.04 -28.99
CA LEU A 66 -6.78 -17.94 -29.94
C LEU A 66 -6.24 -18.44 -31.27
N SER A 67 -6.89 -18.05 -32.37
CA SER A 67 -6.33 -18.27 -33.70
C SER A 67 -5.14 -17.34 -33.97
N GLN A 68 -4.35 -17.65 -35.01
CA GLN A 68 -3.15 -16.89 -35.34
C GLN A 68 -3.46 -15.41 -35.67
N ASP A 69 -4.57 -15.17 -36.36
CA ASP A 69 -5.08 -13.83 -36.71
C ASP A 69 -5.67 -13.07 -35.51
N GLN A 70 -6.10 -13.77 -34.45
CA GLN A 70 -6.63 -13.15 -33.22
C GLN A 70 -5.54 -12.82 -32.19
N THR A 71 -4.42 -13.55 -32.23
CA THR A 71 -3.39 -13.49 -31.20
C THR A 71 -2.81 -12.08 -31.03
N GLU A 72 -2.33 -11.45 -32.11
CA GLU A 72 -1.71 -10.12 -32.00
C GLU A 72 -2.71 -9.02 -31.60
N PRO A 73 -3.90 -8.91 -32.23
CA PRO A 73 -4.93 -7.95 -31.81
C PRO A 73 -5.33 -8.09 -30.33
N PHE A 74 -5.44 -9.32 -29.81
CA PHE A 74 -5.77 -9.57 -28.41
C PHE A 74 -4.70 -9.00 -27.45
N PHE A 75 -3.43 -9.29 -27.72
CA PHE A 75 -2.33 -8.80 -26.87
C PHE A 75 -2.10 -7.30 -27.02
N GLU A 76 -2.38 -6.72 -28.18
CA GLU A 76 -2.37 -5.28 -28.37
C GLU A 76 -3.46 -4.59 -27.53
N ALA A 77 -4.70 -5.09 -27.58
CA ALA A 77 -5.79 -4.60 -26.75
C ALA A 77 -5.48 -4.68 -25.26
N THR A 78 -4.88 -5.79 -24.82
CA THR A 78 -4.46 -5.99 -23.42
C THR A 78 -3.36 -5.01 -23.01
N ARG A 79 -2.35 -4.78 -23.86
CA ARG A 79 -1.30 -3.79 -23.62
C ARG A 79 -1.86 -2.38 -23.54
N ASN A 80 -2.79 -2.03 -24.42
CA ASN A 80 -3.44 -0.72 -24.42
C ASN A 80 -4.26 -0.49 -23.15
N SER A 81 -5.06 -1.47 -22.73
CA SER A 81 -5.83 -1.42 -21.48
C SER A 81 -4.92 -1.22 -20.25
N ARG A 82 -3.80 -1.96 -20.18
CA ARG A 82 -2.80 -1.78 -19.11
C ARG A 82 -2.18 -0.38 -19.10
N ARG A 83 -1.91 0.20 -20.27
CA ARG A 83 -1.40 1.57 -20.39
C ARG A 83 -2.41 2.57 -19.86
N VAL A 84 -3.65 2.52 -20.36
CA VAL A 84 -4.74 3.41 -19.92
C VAL A 84 -4.94 3.32 -18.40
N MET A 85 -4.99 2.10 -17.85
CA MET A 85 -5.13 1.91 -16.41
C MET A 85 -3.98 2.53 -15.62
N ARG A 86 -2.74 2.37 -16.08
CA ARG A 86 -1.56 3.00 -15.46
C ARG A 86 -1.67 4.51 -15.47
N ASP A 87 -2.08 5.09 -16.59
CA ASP A 87 -2.22 6.54 -16.74
C ASP A 87 -3.29 7.09 -15.79
N ILE A 88 -4.45 6.42 -15.71
CA ILE A 88 -5.53 6.76 -14.76
C ILE A 88 -5.02 6.71 -13.31
N MET A 89 -4.33 5.64 -12.92
CA MET A 89 -3.80 5.50 -11.57
C MET A 89 -2.76 6.58 -11.26
N THR A 90 -1.91 6.92 -12.23
CA THR A 90 -0.86 7.94 -12.08
C THR A 90 -1.50 9.31 -11.87
N GLN A 91 -2.46 9.68 -12.71
CA GLN A 91 -3.21 10.94 -12.59
C GLN A 91 -3.97 11.02 -11.26
N THR A 92 -4.65 9.94 -10.87
CA THR A 92 -5.40 9.87 -9.60
C THR A 92 -4.46 10.04 -8.40
N ARG A 93 -3.27 9.42 -8.45
CA ARG A 93 -2.26 9.55 -7.40
C ARG A 93 -1.75 10.98 -7.28
N GLU A 94 -1.49 11.64 -8.40
CA GLU A 94 -1.02 13.03 -8.42
C GLU A 94 -2.08 14.00 -7.88
N GLU A 95 -3.34 13.83 -8.28
CA GLU A 95 -4.44 14.62 -7.75
C GLU A 95 -4.63 14.41 -6.24
N SER A 96 -4.63 13.14 -5.81
CA SER A 96 -4.77 12.79 -4.39
C SER A 96 -3.62 13.35 -3.56
N THR A 97 -2.39 13.25 -4.07
CA THR A 97 -1.21 13.81 -3.40
C THR A 97 -1.30 15.32 -3.27
N ARG A 98 -1.80 16.02 -4.30
CA ARG A 98 -2.03 17.47 -4.25
C ARG A 98 -3.07 17.85 -3.19
N LYS A 99 -4.21 17.16 -3.16
CA LYS A 99 -5.27 17.38 -2.17
C LYS A 99 -4.77 17.14 -0.74
N ILE A 100 -4.08 16.03 -0.51
CA ILE A 100 -3.52 15.70 0.81
C ILE A 100 -2.53 16.77 1.26
N ARG A 101 -1.65 17.26 0.38
CA ARG A 101 -0.71 18.35 0.73
C ARG A 101 -1.45 19.62 1.11
N ALA A 102 -2.44 20.03 0.31
CA ALA A 102 -3.24 21.22 0.60
C ALA A 102 -3.96 21.13 1.96
N GLU A 103 -4.51 19.97 2.31
CA GLU A 103 -5.14 19.75 3.62
C GLU A 103 -4.13 19.75 4.77
N VAL A 104 -2.94 19.17 4.57
CA VAL A 104 -1.86 19.21 5.57
C VAL A 104 -1.39 20.64 5.80
N ASP A 105 -1.22 21.43 4.73
CA ASP A 105 -0.81 22.83 4.82
C ASP A 105 -1.89 23.67 5.51
N SER A 106 -3.16 23.46 5.18
CA SER A 106 -4.31 24.08 5.84
C SER A 106 -4.35 23.76 7.33
N LEU A 107 -4.18 22.48 7.69
CA LEU A 107 -4.11 22.05 9.08
C LEU A 107 -2.96 22.73 9.82
N ASN A 108 -1.78 22.85 9.20
CA ASN A 108 -0.63 23.51 9.82
C ASN A 108 -0.95 24.97 10.15
N VAL A 109 -1.59 25.71 9.25
CA VAL A 109 -2.03 27.11 9.51
C VAL A 109 -2.95 27.15 10.74
N ILE A 110 -3.98 26.30 10.77
CA ILE A 110 -4.91 26.21 11.90
C ILE A 110 -4.19 25.87 13.21
N LEU A 111 -3.23 24.94 13.17
CA LEU A 111 -2.46 24.56 14.34
C LEU A 111 -1.60 25.71 14.86
N THR A 112 -1.05 26.57 13.99
CA THR A 112 -0.29 27.76 14.42
C THR A 112 -1.14 28.81 15.11
N GLU A 113 -2.45 28.82 14.87
CA GLU A 113 -3.38 29.72 15.55
C GLU A 113 -3.85 29.18 16.91
N ILE A 114 -3.94 27.85 17.04
CA ILE A 114 -4.48 27.18 18.25
C ILE A 114 -3.38 26.88 19.28
N LEU A 115 -2.20 26.48 18.81
CA LEU A 115 -1.12 25.98 19.66
C LEU A 115 -0.09 27.08 19.94
N SER A 116 0.48 27.05 21.15
CA SER A 116 1.67 27.85 21.44
C SER A 116 2.91 27.28 20.73
N GLU A 117 3.97 28.08 20.61
CA GLU A 117 5.23 27.65 19.99
C GLU A 117 5.80 26.36 20.61
N GLU A 118 5.77 26.25 21.95
CA GLU A 118 6.25 25.05 22.65
C GLU A 118 5.37 23.80 22.35
N GLN A 119 4.06 23.99 22.13
CA GLN A 119 3.14 22.91 21.78
C GLN A 119 3.32 22.46 20.32
N LEU A 120 3.59 23.40 19.41
CA LEU A 120 3.94 23.10 18.01
C LEU A 120 5.23 22.27 17.92
N GLU A 121 6.27 22.63 18.68
CA GLU A 121 7.53 21.89 18.68
C GLU A 121 7.34 20.44 19.18
N LYS A 122 6.49 20.23 20.19
CA LYS A 122 6.13 18.89 20.68
C LYS A 122 5.34 18.11 19.63
N TRP A 123 4.41 18.76 18.93
CA TRP A 123 3.65 18.16 17.84
C TRP A 123 4.56 17.70 16.69
N ASP A 124 5.50 18.54 16.25
CA ASP A 124 6.46 18.22 15.19
C ASP A 124 7.35 17.05 15.58
N LYS A 125 7.83 17.00 16.82
CA LYS A 125 8.60 15.87 17.35
C LYS A 125 7.79 14.58 17.32
N MET A 126 6.51 14.61 17.70
CA MET A 126 5.63 13.44 17.58
C MET A 126 5.48 12.98 16.12
N GLN A 127 5.22 13.90 15.20
CA GLN A 127 5.07 13.58 13.78
C GLN A 127 6.35 12.97 13.18
N GLN A 128 7.52 13.50 13.55
CA GLN A 128 8.80 12.94 13.12
C GLN A 128 9.00 11.52 13.65
N MET A 129 8.69 11.26 14.93
CA MET A 129 8.75 9.90 15.50
C MET A 129 7.82 8.92 14.75
N TYR A 130 6.60 9.32 14.42
CA TYR A 130 5.68 8.48 13.64
C TYR A 130 6.17 8.23 12.20
N ARG A 131 6.85 9.20 11.58
CA ARG A 131 7.49 9.00 10.26
C ARG A 131 8.65 8.01 10.34
N HIS A 132 9.45 8.07 11.40
CA HIS A 132 10.62 7.18 11.58
C HIS A 132 10.20 5.76 11.95
N GLN A 133 9.15 5.57 12.76
CA GLN A 133 8.58 4.25 13.05
C GLN A 133 7.95 3.57 11.83
N ARG A 134 7.62 4.33 10.78
CA ARG A 134 7.15 3.80 9.49
C ARG A 134 8.27 3.48 8.49
N GLY A 135 9.55 3.75 8.84
CA GLY A 135 10.76 3.39 8.10
C GLY A 135 10.92 4.10 6.73
N PRO A 136 12.16 4.24 6.22
CA PRO A 136 12.43 4.69 4.86
C PRO A 136 12.13 3.55 3.89
N GLY A 137 10.85 3.24 3.68
CA GLY A 137 10.47 2.07 2.90
C GLY A 137 8.97 1.86 2.74
N ASN A 138 8.14 2.85 3.05
CA ASN A 138 6.72 2.79 2.76
C ASN A 138 6.29 3.89 1.79
N GLU A 139 6.87 3.89 0.60
CA GLU A 139 6.17 4.35 -0.62
C GLU A 139 4.90 3.52 -0.93
N ASN A 140 4.59 2.53 -0.08
CA ASN A 140 3.36 1.72 -0.05
C ASN A 140 2.58 1.88 1.29
N GLY A 141 2.57 3.07 1.90
CA GLY A 141 1.40 3.45 2.71
C GLY A 141 0.15 3.17 1.89
N PRO A 142 -0.97 2.70 2.49
CA PRO A 142 -2.03 2.00 1.75
C PRO A 142 -2.36 2.77 0.49
N GLY A 143 -1.87 2.27 -0.65
CA GLY A 143 -2.47 2.62 -1.92
C GLY A 143 -3.95 2.33 -1.75
N PRO A 144 -4.84 3.17 -2.32
CA PRO A 144 -6.25 2.86 -2.30
C PRO A 144 -6.38 1.43 -2.85
N ARG A 145 -6.82 0.48 -2.01
CA ARG A 145 -7.05 -0.88 -2.44
C ARG A 145 -8.17 -0.82 -3.49
N PRO A 146 -8.07 -1.53 -4.63
CA PRO A 146 -9.20 -1.71 -5.54
C PRO A 146 -10.37 -2.40 -4.83
#